data_AF-A0A968MLP3-F1
#
_entry.id   AF-A0A968MLP3-F1
#
_cell.length_a   1.000
_cell.length_b   1.000
_cell.length_c   1.000
_cell.angle_alpha   90.00
_cell.angle_beta   90.00
_cell.angle_gamma   90.00
#
_symmetry.space_group_name_H-M   'P 1'
#
loop_
_entity.id
_entity.type
_entity.pdbx_description
1 polymer ?
#
loop_
_entity_poly.entity_id
_entity_poly.type
_entity_poly.pdbx_seq_one_letter_code
_entity_poly.pdbx_strand_id
1 'polypeptide(L)'
;MKQILLVLRLAVLSLKTHLRRSAFVGAILTLGTGLVMIGLALLSSVESSMKASITQSLAGDLQVYSSKGRDRLALFGGSFMGIDDIGRVDPIDEAMDLVGAVKGVKRVVPMGIDFATISQPGELESVLSKLRAAVYDEDRAEMQRLVERAQELVNVVEQELHRRLEITSATERTEEAIRDVAAVQRPEFWAGFADDPLGALEVLDTKVAIHSLEGNIIYFRYVGTDIEPFVAEFDRFELIEGELIPPNTRGLLFNRKFYEDEIKHPVARDWTGSRG
;
A
#
# COMPACT_ATOMS: atom_id res chain seq x y z
N MET A 1 -4.97 70.39 -10.24
CA MET A 1 -5.78 69.89 -9.10
C MET A 1 -7.28 70.24 -9.19
N LYS A 2 -7.66 71.53 -9.28
CA LYS A 2 -9.09 71.95 -9.36
C LYS A 2 -9.86 71.40 -10.58
N GLN A 3 -9.20 71.29 -11.74
CA GLN A 3 -9.81 70.74 -12.97
C GLN A 3 -10.11 69.23 -12.88
N ILE A 4 -9.21 68.44 -12.28
CA ILE A 4 -9.41 67.00 -12.05
C ILE A 4 -10.60 66.78 -11.12
N LEU A 5 -10.70 67.57 -10.04
CA LEU A 5 -11.81 67.50 -9.10
C LEU A 5 -13.16 67.85 -9.76
N LEU A 6 -13.16 68.79 -10.70
CA LEU A 6 -14.35 69.18 -11.47
C LEU A 6 -14.81 68.03 -12.37
N VAL A 7 -13.89 67.39 -13.09
CA VAL A 7 -14.17 66.22 -13.96
C VAL A 7 -14.71 65.05 -13.14
N LEU A 8 -14.13 64.77 -11.98
CA LEU A 8 -14.58 63.71 -11.07
C LEU A 8 -15.99 63.98 -10.52
N ARG A 9 -16.28 65.24 -10.14
CA ARG A 9 -17.63 65.64 -9.72
C ARG A 9 -18.66 65.49 -10.83
N LEU A 10 -18.32 65.89 -12.06
CA LEU A 10 -19.18 65.72 -13.24
C LEU A 10 -19.41 64.24 -13.56
N ALA A 11 -18.37 63.40 -13.46
CA ALA A 11 -18.47 61.96 -13.67
C ALA A 11 -19.39 61.28 -12.62
N VAL A 12 -19.25 61.63 -11.34
CA VAL A 12 -20.12 61.12 -10.26
C VAL A 12 -21.57 61.59 -10.45
N LEU A 13 -21.78 62.84 -10.87
CA LEU A 13 -23.11 63.36 -11.17
C LEU A 13 -23.75 62.59 -12.33
N SER A 14 -22.99 62.37 -13.41
CA SER A 14 -23.42 61.59 -14.58
C SER A 14 -23.79 60.14 -14.21
N LEU A 15 -23.01 59.52 -13.31
CA LEU A 15 -23.27 58.18 -12.80
C LEU A 15 -24.62 58.12 -12.04
N LYS A 16 -24.94 59.16 -11.25
CA LYS A 16 -26.21 59.28 -10.53
C LYS A 16 -27.39 59.50 -11.49
N THR A 17 -27.22 60.31 -12.53
CA THR A 17 -28.26 60.58 -13.54
C THR A 17 -28.58 59.34 -14.37
N HIS A 18 -27.58 58.52 -14.69
CA HIS A 18 -27.74 57.27 -15.45
C HIS A 18 -27.56 56.02 -14.59
N LEU A 19 -28.17 56.03 -13.39
CA LEU A 19 -27.99 55.00 -12.37
C LEU A 19 -28.21 53.57 -12.91
N ARG A 20 -29.29 53.34 -13.67
CA ARG A 20 -29.64 52.01 -14.19
C ARG A 20 -28.62 51.45 -15.18
N ARG A 21 -28.15 52.27 -16.12
CA ARG A 21 -27.16 51.84 -17.14
C ARG A 21 -25.78 51.65 -16.53
N SER A 22 -25.36 52.58 -15.66
CA SER A 22 -24.07 52.51 -14.98
C SER A 22 -24.01 51.33 -14.00
N ALA A 23 -25.10 51.05 -13.28
CA ALA A 23 -25.19 49.89 -12.40
C ALA A 23 -25.09 48.57 -13.19
N PHE A 24 -25.71 48.48 -14.37
CA PHE A 24 -25.63 47.29 -15.21
C PHE A 24 -24.21 47.02 -15.71
N VAL A 25 -23.53 48.06 -16.23
CA VAL A 25 -22.12 47.94 -16.67
C VAL A 25 -21.21 47.61 -15.49
N GLY A 26 -21.39 48.26 -14.34
CA GLY A 26 -20.63 47.98 -13.12
C GLY A 26 -20.84 46.55 -12.60
N ALA A 27 -22.07 46.05 -12.64
CA ALA A 27 -22.41 44.68 -12.26
C ALA A 27 -21.73 43.65 -13.17
N ILE A 28 -21.75 43.86 -14.50
CA ILE A 28 -21.06 42.97 -15.45
C ILE A 28 -19.54 42.98 -15.19
N LEU A 29 -18.93 44.16 -15.02
CA LEU A 29 -17.49 44.26 -14.76
C LEU A 29 -17.12 43.61 -13.42
N THR A 30 -17.94 43.79 -12.38
CA THR A 30 -17.73 43.18 -11.07
C THR A 30 -17.88 41.66 -11.14
N LEU A 31 -18.89 41.17 -11.85
CA LEU A 31 -19.13 39.74 -12.02
C LEU A 31 -18.01 39.08 -12.83
N GLY A 32 -17.59 39.71 -13.93
CA GLY A 32 -16.47 39.23 -14.74
C GLY A 32 -15.16 39.18 -13.94
N THR A 33 -14.85 40.25 -13.21
CA THR A 33 -13.65 40.30 -12.35
C THR A 33 -13.74 39.29 -11.20
N GLY A 34 -14.91 39.18 -10.56
CA GLY A 34 -15.16 38.23 -9.50
C GLY A 34 -14.98 36.79 -9.95
N LEU A 35 -15.48 36.44 -11.13
CA LEU A 35 -15.31 35.11 -11.72
C LEU A 35 -13.83 34.79 -11.99
N VAL A 36 -13.07 35.76 -12.51
CA VAL A 36 -11.61 35.59 -12.73
C VAL A 36 -10.89 35.38 -11.40
N MET A 37 -11.20 36.17 -10.36
CA MET A 37 -10.56 36.02 -9.04
C MET A 37 -10.90 34.67 -8.39
N ILE A 38 -12.14 34.21 -8.51
CA ILE A 38 -12.54 32.87 -8.04
C ILE A 38 -11.76 31.79 -8.80
N GLY A 39 -11.66 31.90 -10.13
CA GLY A 39 -10.89 30.96 -10.95
C GLY A 39 -9.41 30.90 -10.55
N LEU A 40 -8.78 32.05 -10.35
CA LEU A 40 -7.38 32.14 -9.92
C LEU A 40 -7.18 31.58 -8.50
N ALA A 41 -8.09 31.86 -7.57
CA ALA A 41 -8.03 31.34 -6.21
C ALA A 41 -8.17 29.82 -6.18
N LEU A 42 -9.10 29.26 -6.97
CA LEU A 42 -9.26 27.82 -7.11
C LEU A 42 -8.01 27.17 -7.72
N LEU A 43 -7.47 27.74 -8.80
CA LEU A 43 -6.25 27.23 -9.43
C LEU A 43 -5.07 27.23 -8.46
N SER A 44 -4.86 28.34 -7.74
CA SER A 44 -3.79 28.47 -6.75
C SER A 44 -3.96 27.49 -5.58
N SER A 45 -5.20 27.25 -5.14
CA SER A 45 -5.51 26.27 -4.10
C SER A 45 -5.16 24.85 -4.55
N VAL A 46 -5.52 24.49 -5.80
CA VAL A 46 -5.18 23.18 -6.38
C VAL A 46 -3.67 23.02 -6.50
N GLU A 47 -2.97 24.02 -7.02
CA GLU A 47 -1.50 24.00 -7.15
C GLU A 47 -0.82 23.83 -5.78
N SER A 48 -1.23 24.62 -4.78
CA SER A 48 -0.71 24.51 -3.42
C SER A 48 -0.99 23.15 -2.80
N SER A 49 -2.19 22.61 -3.00
CA SER A 49 -2.59 21.30 -2.47
C SER A 49 -1.81 20.17 -3.14
N MET A 50 -1.61 20.24 -4.46
CA MET A 50 -0.80 19.26 -5.20
C MET A 50 0.65 19.29 -4.74
N LYS A 51 1.25 20.49 -4.63
CA LYS A 51 2.61 20.65 -4.14
C LYS A 51 2.75 20.05 -2.73
N ALA A 52 1.89 20.48 -1.80
CA ALA A 52 1.88 19.98 -0.44
C ALA A 52 1.68 18.45 -0.37
N SER A 53 0.82 17.90 -1.22
CA SER A 53 0.57 16.45 -1.25
C SER A 53 1.82 15.65 -1.66
N ILE A 54 2.69 16.21 -2.49
CA ILE A 54 3.93 15.56 -2.92
C ILE A 54 5.06 15.80 -1.92
N THR A 55 5.29 17.06 -1.54
CA THR A 55 6.44 17.43 -0.69
C THR A 55 6.28 16.95 0.75
N GLN A 56 5.07 17.01 1.31
CA GLN A 56 4.82 16.66 2.72
C GLN A 56 4.53 15.17 2.97
N SER A 57 4.47 14.34 1.92
CA SER A 57 4.17 12.90 2.08
C SER A 57 5.42 12.04 2.17
N LEU A 58 6.35 12.19 1.22
CA LEU A 58 7.56 11.36 1.15
C LEU A 58 8.73 12.06 0.42
N ALA A 59 8.44 12.98 -0.50
CA ALA A 59 9.48 13.52 -1.37
C ALA A 59 10.37 14.58 -0.72
N GLY A 60 9.83 15.35 0.24
CA GLY A 60 10.44 16.58 0.70
C GLY A 60 10.41 17.67 -0.36
N ASP A 61 11.06 18.81 -0.10
CA ASP A 61 11.17 19.92 -1.05
C ASP A 61 12.20 19.67 -2.16
N LEU A 62 13.26 18.91 -1.86
CA LEU A 62 14.33 18.56 -2.79
C LEU A 62 14.81 17.14 -2.51
N GLN A 63 15.01 16.38 -3.59
CA GLN A 63 15.59 15.04 -3.54
C GLN A 63 16.98 15.05 -4.13
N VAL A 64 17.95 14.54 -3.38
CA VAL A 64 19.33 14.36 -3.83
C VAL A 64 19.56 12.86 -4.03
N TYR A 65 20.00 12.48 -5.22
CA TYR A 65 20.26 11.09 -5.60
C TYR A 65 21.61 10.97 -6.32
N SER A 66 22.10 9.74 -6.44
CA SER A 66 23.41 9.46 -7.03
C SER A 66 23.36 9.63 -8.55
N SER A 67 24.35 10.34 -9.12
CA SER A 67 24.51 10.43 -10.58
C SER A 67 24.95 9.12 -11.24
N LYS A 68 25.30 8.11 -10.43
CA LYS A 68 25.69 6.77 -10.87
C LYS A 68 24.50 5.82 -11.04
N GLY A 69 23.28 6.24 -10.67
CA GLY A 69 22.07 5.46 -10.90
C GLY A 69 21.80 5.27 -12.40
N ARG A 70 21.36 4.06 -12.78
CA ARG A 70 20.96 3.77 -14.17
C ARG A 70 19.62 4.42 -14.50
N ASP A 71 18.75 4.55 -13.50
CA ASP A 71 17.39 5.05 -13.67
C ASP A 71 17.24 6.44 -13.04
N ARG A 72 16.32 7.23 -13.59
CA ARG A 72 15.89 8.48 -12.95
C ARG A 72 14.93 8.14 -11.82
N LEU A 73 15.03 8.86 -10.71
CA LEU A 73 14.09 8.73 -9.60
C LEU A 73 12.66 9.01 -10.09
N ALA A 74 11.82 7.97 -10.13
CA ALA A 74 10.39 8.10 -10.31
C ALA A 74 9.72 8.01 -8.94
N LEU A 75 9.06 9.10 -8.52
CA LEU A 75 8.31 9.17 -7.26
C LEU A 75 7.27 8.05 -7.12
N PHE A 76 6.77 7.53 -8.24
CA PHE A 76 5.76 6.47 -8.30
C PHE A 76 6.31 5.14 -8.85
N GLY A 77 7.63 5.02 -9.03
CA GLY A 77 8.30 3.84 -9.57
C GLY A 77 8.16 3.66 -11.10
N GLY A 78 9.12 2.97 -11.70
CA GLY A 78 8.94 2.26 -12.96
C GLY A 78 8.04 1.02 -12.81
N SER A 79 7.73 0.37 -13.94
CA SER A 79 6.85 -0.80 -14.11
C SER A 79 6.79 -1.76 -12.92
N PHE A 80 5.61 -2.35 -12.68
CA PHE A 80 5.13 -3.23 -11.57
C PHE A 80 6.12 -4.17 -10.83
N MET A 81 7.34 -4.41 -11.33
CA MET A 81 8.38 -5.28 -10.73
C MET A 81 9.82 -4.72 -10.86
N GLY A 82 10.01 -3.50 -11.40
CA GLY A 82 11.33 -2.89 -11.57
C GLY A 82 11.64 -1.92 -10.44
N ILE A 83 12.64 -2.22 -9.62
CA ILE A 83 13.23 -1.24 -8.70
C ILE A 83 14.01 -0.25 -9.55
N ASP A 84 13.66 1.03 -9.51
CA ASP A 84 14.47 2.07 -10.16
C ASP A 84 15.88 2.05 -9.53
N ASP A 85 16.92 1.78 -10.32
CA ASP A 85 18.31 1.85 -9.87
C ASP A 85 18.74 3.33 -9.80
N ILE A 86 18.35 3.99 -8.70
CA ILE A 86 18.71 5.38 -8.38
C ILE A 86 20.12 5.54 -7.82
N GLY A 87 20.89 4.44 -7.82
CA GLY A 87 22.23 4.36 -7.25
C GLY A 87 22.24 4.47 -5.72
N ARG A 88 23.45 4.43 -5.16
CA ARG A 88 23.69 4.59 -3.71
C ARG A 88 24.51 5.84 -3.45
N VAL A 89 24.19 6.53 -2.36
CA VAL A 89 24.93 7.68 -1.87
C VAL A 89 25.74 7.20 -0.66
N ASP A 90 27.01 6.87 -0.92
CA ASP A 90 27.94 6.37 0.08
C ASP A 90 29.23 7.24 0.04
N PRO A 91 29.71 7.79 1.18
CA PRO A 91 29.13 7.74 2.52
C PRO A 91 27.93 8.69 2.69
N ILE A 92 26.85 8.22 3.32
CA ILE A 92 25.62 9.01 3.50
C ILE A 92 25.83 10.19 4.47
N ASP A 93 26.61 9.99 5.54
CA ASP A 93 26.85 11.02 6.57
C ASP A 93 27.52 12.26 5.98
N GLU A 94 28.56 12.07 5.15
CA GLU A 94 29.25 13.17 4.46
C GLU A 94 28.32 13.91 3.49
N ALA A 95 27.47 13.17 2.77
CA ALA A 95 26.49 13.77 1.87
C ALA A 95 25.46 14.61 2.65
N MET A 96 25.00 14.12 3.81
CA MET A 96 24.08 14.85 4.69
C MET A 96 24.72 16.13 5.24
N ASP A 97 25.98 16.08 5.67
CA ASP A 97 26.72 17.24 6.17
C ASP A 97 26.89 18.30 5.08
N LEU A 98 27.26 17.89 3.87
CA LEU A 98 27.42 18.79 2.72
C LEU A 98 26.11 19.47 2.33
N VAL A 99 25.01 18.72 2.25
CA VAL A 99 23.69 19.27 1.92
C VAL A 99 23.18 20.14 3.06
N GLY A 100 23.38 19.73 4.31
CA GLY A 100 22.99 20.48 5.50
C GLY A 100 23.72 21.82 5.64
N ALA A 101 24.95 21.94 5.12
CA ALA A 101 25.70 23.19 5.12
C ALA A 101 25.18 24.25 4.12
N VAL A 102 24.29 23.87 3.19
CA VAL A 102 23.75 24.79 2.18
C VAL A 102 22.74 25.76 2.81
N LYS A 103 22.94 27.06 2.58
CA LYS A 103 22.04 28.09 3.09
C LYS A 103 20.60 27.87 2.58
N GLY A 104 19.66 27.76 3.51
CA GLY A 104 18.25 27.54 3.21
C GLY A 104 17.79 26.09 3.39
N VAL A 105 18.72 25.15 3.62
CA VAL A 105 18.38 23.78 4.03
C VAL A 105 18.07 23.78 5.52
N LYS A 106 16.83 23.41 5.88
CA LYS A 106 16.39 23.29 7.28
C LYS A 106 16.81 21.95 7.88
N ARG A 107 16.60 20.87 7.13
CA ARG A 107 16.87 19.49 7.54
C ARG A 107 17.18 18.63 6.33
N VAL A 108 18.03 17.62 6.53
CA VAL A 108 18.25 16.52 5.59
C VAL A 108 17.72 15.25 6.25
N VAL A 109 16.90 14.48 5.52
CA VAL A 109 16.33 13.20 5.98
C VAL A 109 16.87 12.10 5.07
N PRO A 110 17.65 11.13 5.58
CA PRO A 110 18.18 10.05 4.77
C PRO A 110 17.07 9.06 4.43
N MET A 111 16.93 8.72 3.16
CA MET A 111 15.94 7.76 2.70
C MET A 111 16.56 6.78 1.71
N GLY A 112 16.20 5.50 1.86
CA GLY A 112 16.49 4.43 0.92
C GLY A 112 15.19 3.76 0.51
N ILE A 113 15.09 3.34 -0.75
CA ILE A 113 13.93 2.63 -1.26
C ILE A 113 14.36 1.24 -1.67
N ASP A 114 13.61 0.24 -1.23
CA ASP A 114 13.88 -1.14 -1.58
C ASP A 114 12.56 -1.94 -1.54
N PHE A 115 12.65 -3.21 -1.90
CA PHE A 115 11.52 -4.10 -2.01
C PHE A 115 11.74 -5.33 -1.14
N ALA A 116 10.73 -5.68 -0.36
CA ALA A 116 10.72 -6.86 0.48
C ALA A 116 9.72 -7.87 -0.05
N THR A 117 10.05 -9.14 0.15
CA THR A 117 9.19 -10.26 -0.16
C THR A 117 9.07 -11.11 1.10
N ILE A 118 7.86 -11.27 1.60
CA ILE A 118 7.57 -12.15 2.73
C ILE A 118 6.68 -13.26 2.23
N SER A 119 7.15 -14.49 2.35
CA SER A 119 6.34 -15.67 2.09
C SER A 119 5.65 -16.09 3.38
N GLN A 120 4.32 -16.12 3.38
CA GLN A 120 3.54 -16.72 4.46
C GLN A 120 3.17 -18.16 4.07
N PRO A 121 3.24 -19.13 5.02
CA PRO A 121 2.71 -20.47 4.79
C PRO A 121 1.22 -20.38 4.44
N GLY A 122 0.75 -21.25 3.55
CA GLY A 122 -0.66 -21.35 3.24
C GLY A 122 -1.51 -21.81 4.43
N GLU A 123 -2.82 -21.61 4.37
CA GLU A 123 -3.71 -22.03 5.46
C GLU A 123 -3.65 -23.55 5.64
N LEU A 124 -3.63 -24.30 4.53
CA LEU A 124 -3.44 -25.74 4.56
C LEU A 124 -2.12 -26.15 5.23
N GLU A 125 -0.99 -25.53 4.89
CA GLU A 125 0.31 -25.84 5.48
C GLU A 125 0.34 -25.55 6.99
N SER A 126 -0.31 -24.46 7.41
CA SER A 126 -0.48 -24.11 8.83
C SER A 126 -1.32 -25.15 9.59
N VAL A 127 -2.43 -25.62 9.00
CA VAL A 127 -3.27 -26.67 9.58
C VAL A 127 -2.53 -28.00 9.65
N LEU A 128 -1.83 -28.41 8.59
CA LEU A 128 -1.03 -29.64 8.59
C LEU A 128 0.09 -29.59 9.64
N SER A 129 0.72 -28.43 9.82
CA SER A 129 1.73 -28.21 10.88
C SER A 129 1.15 -28.40 12.29
N LYS A 130 -0.02 -27.81 12.56
CA LYS A 130 -0.74 -28.00 13.83
C LYS A 130 -1.21 -29.44 14.02
N LEU A 131 -1.67 -30.09 12.95
CA LEU A 131 -2.13 -31.47 13.00
C LEU A 131 -0.96 -32.40 13.34
N ARG A 132 0.23 -32.14 12.78
CA ARG A 132 1.46 -32.85 13.14
C ARG A 132 1.82 -32.67 14.62
N ALA A 133 1.71 -31.45 15.15
CA ALA A 133 1.91 -31.21 16.58
C ALA A 133 0.90 -31.98 17.44
N ALA A 134 -0.39 -31.96 17.09
CA ALA A 134 -1.43 -32.70 17.79
C ALA A 134 -1.23 -34.23 17.75
N VAL A 135 -0.66 -34.76 16.66
CA VAL A 135 -0.25 -36.17 16.56
C VAL A 135 0.89 -36.48 17.54
N TYR A 136 1.90 -35.61 17.64
CA TYR A 136 3.01 -35.80 18.59
C TYR A 136 2.56 -35.66 20.05
N ASP A 137 1.62 -34.76 20.31
CA ASP A 137 1.07 -34.51 21.65
C ASP A 137 -0.05 -35.52 22.03
N GLU A 138 -0.39 -36.44 21.12
CA GLU A 138 -1.46 -37.43 21.26
C GLU A 138 -2.86 -36.85 21.58
N ASP A 139 -3.11 -35.58 21.23
CA ASP A 139 -4.39 -34.91 21.46
C ASP A 139 -5.43 -35.33 20.41
N ARG A 140 -6.15 -36.41 20.72
CA ARG A 140 -7.20 -36.98 19.87
C ARG A 140 -8.33 -36.01 19.54
N ALA A 141 -8.65 -35.08 20.44
CA ALA A 141 -9.74 -34.13 20.22
C ALA A 141 -9.32 -33.02 19.25
N GLU A 142 -8.10 -32.50 19.39
CA GLU A 142 -7.55 -31.51 18.46
C GLU A 142 -7.25 -32.13 17.09
N MET A 143 -6.72 -33.36 17.05
CA MET A 143 -6.51 -34.09 15.78
C MET A 143 -7.79 -34.20 14.96
N GLN A 144 -8.91 -34.60 15.57
CA GLN A 144 -10.19 -34.74 14.86
C GLN A 144 -10.65 -33.39 14.27
N ARG A 145 -10.57 -32.30 15.05
CA ARG A 145 -10.92 -30.95 14.56
C ARG A 145 -10.05 -30.52 13.39
N LEU A 146 -8.75 -30.76 13.49
CA LEU A 146 -7.78 -30.37 12.45
C LEU A 146 -7.89 -31.24 11.20
N VAL A 147 -8.27 -32.52 11.32
CA VAL A 147 -8.58 -33.40 10.18
C VAL A 147 -9.79 -32.89 9.41
N GLU A 148 -10.89 -32.56 10.11
CA GLU A 148 -12.08 -31.97 9.47
C GLU A 148 -11.74 -30.67 8.74
N ARG A 149 -10.93 -29.80 9.37
CA ARG A 149 -10.46 -28.57 8.72
C ARG A 149 -9.56 -28.84 7.52
N ALA A 150 -8.68 -29.84 7.60
CA ALA A 150 -7.82 -30.22 6.49
C ALA A 150 -8.65 -30.72 5.29
N GLN A 151 -9.69 -31.52 5.53
CA GLN A 151 -10.63 -31.97 4.49
C GLN A 151 -11.30 -30.80 3.76
N GLU A 152 -11.76 -29.80 4.50
CA GLU A 152 -12.35 -28.59 3.92
C GLU A 152 -11.35 -27.85 3.01
N LEU A 153 -10.11 -27.66 3.49
CA LEU A 153 -9.07 -26.96 2.73
C LEU A 153 -8.62 -27.75 1.50
N VAL A 154 -8.53 -29.08 1.59
CA VAL A 154 -8.24 -29.95 0.43
C VAL A 154 -9.33 -29.84 -0.65
N ASN A 155 -10.59 -29.71 -0.26
CA ASN A 155 -11.70 -29.46 -1.19
C ASN A 155 -11.58 -28.08 -1.87
N VAL A 156 -11.14 -27.04 -1.14
CA VAL A 156 -10.87 -25.73 -1.72
C VAL A 156 -9.74 -25.81 -2.77
N VAL A 157 -8.66 -26.54 -2.47
CA VAL A 157 -7.54 -26.75 -3.40
C VAL A 157 -8.02 -27.46 -4.68
N GLU A 158 -8.87 -28.48 -4.56
CA GLU A 158 -9.42 -29.18 -5.73
C GLU A 158 -10.27 -28.25 -6.62
N GLN A 159 -11.17 -27.47 -6.02
CA GLN A 159 -12.02 -26.52 -6.76
C GLN A 159 -11.19 -25.46 -7.48
N GLU A 160 -10.11 -25.01 -6.87
CA GLU A 160 -9.17 -24.06 -7.48
C GLU A 160 -8.39 -24.69 -8.65
N LEU A 161 -7.94 -25.94 -8.51
CA LEU A 161 -7.30 -26.68 -9.60
C LEU A 161 -8.25 -26.89 -10.80
N HIS A 162 -9.53 -27.19 -10.54
CA HIS A 162 -10.53 -27.27 -11.60
C HIS A 162 -10.74 -25.91 -12.30
N ARG A 163 -10.86 -24.81 -11.56
CA ARG A 163 -10.96 -23.46 -12.14
C ARG A 163 -9.72 -23.11 -12.99
N ARG A 164 -8.53 -23.51 -12.55
CA ARG A 164 -7.28 -23.33 -13.30
C ARG A 164 -7.24 -24.08 -14.61
N LEU A 165 -7.79 -25.30 -14.63
CA LEU A 165 -7.84 -26.13 -15.83
C LEU A 165 -8.63 -25.45 -16.96
N GLU A 166 -9.67 -24.66 -16.61
CA GLU A 166 -10.49 -23.93 -17.59
C GLU A 166 -9.74 -22.77 -18.28
N ILE A 167 -8.68 -22.25 -17.66
CA ILE A 167 -7.98 -21.02 -18.11
C ILE A 167 -6.53 -21.25 -18.54
N THR A 168 -5.91 -22.38 -18.19
CA THR A 168 -4.49 -22.66 -18.44
C THR A 168 -4.25 -23.39 -19.76
N SER A 169 -3.13 -23.10 -20.41
CA SER A 169 -2.63 -23.87 -21.56
C SER A 169 -1.79 -25.09 -21.15
N ALA A 170 -1.40 -25.19 -19.87
CA ALA A 170 -0.63 -26.30 -19.32
C ALA A 170 -1.55 -27.32 -18.64
N THR A 171 -2.39 -27.99 -19.44
CA THR A 171 -3.44 -28.91 -18.97
C THR A 171 -2.88 -30.14 -18.28
N GLU A 172 -1.84 -30.79 -18.83
CA GLU A 172 -1.29 -32.04 -18.30
C GLU A 172 -0.84 -31.96 -16.82
N ARG A 173 -0.13 -30.89 -16.44
CA ARG A 173 0.32 -30.68 -15.04
C ARG A 173 -0.84 -30.42 -14.09
N THR A 174 -1.86 -29.72 -14.57
CA THR A 174 -3.04 -29.39 -13.77
C THR A 174 -3.91 -30.64 -13.56
N GLU A 175 -4.03 -31.49 -14.59
CA GLU A 175 -4.72 -32.79 -14.50
C GLU A 175 -4.01 -33.79 -13.58
N GLU A 176 -2.66 -33.79 -13.54
CA GLU A 176 -1.90 -34.55 -12.56
C GLU A 176 -2.17 -34.09 -11.12
N ALA A 177 -2.12 -32.78 -10.88
CA ALA A 177 -2.44 -32.20 -9.57
C ALA A 177 -3.86 -32.55 -9.11
N ILE A 178 -4.86 -32.49 -10.01
CA ILE A 178 -6.24 -32.89 -9.71
C ILE A 178 -6.31 -34.36 -9.30
N ARG A 179 -5.57 -35.26 -9.97
CA ARG A 179 -5.54 -36.69 -9.61
C ARG A 179 -4.91 -36.92 -8.25
N ASP A 180 -3.83 -36.22 -7.93
CA ASP A 180 -3.16 -36.31 -6.63
C ASP A 180 -4.08 -35.84 -5.49
N VAL A 181 -4.82 -34.73 -5.70
CA VAL A 181 -5.79 -34.23 -4.72
C VAL A 181 -7.02 -35.16 -4.60
N ALA A 182 -7.54 -35.67 -5.71
CA ALA A 182 -8.68 -36.60 -5.69
C ALA A 182 -8.34 -37.93 -4.99
N ALA A 183 -7.07 -38.33 -4.95
CA ALA A 183 -6.64 -39.53 -4.23
C ALA A 183 -6.80 -39.37 -2.71
N VAL A 184 -6.49 -38.20 -2.16
CA VAL A 184 -6.62 -37.94 -0.72
C VAL A 184 -8.05 -37.63 -0.29
N GLN A 185 -8.94 -37.22 -1.21
CA GLN A 185 -10.35 -36.98 -0.88
C GLN A 185 -11.18 -38.26 -0.69
N ARG A 186 -10.62 -39.41 -1.06
CA ARG A 186 -11.32 -40.69 -0.91
C ARG A 186 -11.59 -40.97 0.58
N PRO A 187 -12.79 -41.47 0.94
CA PRO A 187 -13.11 -41.80 2.33
C PRO A 187 -12.11 -42.76 2.97
N GLU A 188 -11.52 -43.66 2.18
CA GLU A 188 -10.54 -44.64 2.64
C GLU A 188 -9.24 -43.98 3.14
N PHE A 189 -8.81 -42.88 2.54
CA PHE A 189 -7.62 -42.14 2.98
C PHE A 189 -7.81 -41.58 4.39
N TRP A 190 -8.95 -40.92 4.62
CA TRP A 190 -9.26 -40.31 5.92
C TRP A 190 -9.63 -41.33 6.99
N ALA A 191 -10.28 -42.44 6.61
CA ALA A 191 -10.56 -43.54 7.54
C ALA A 191 -9.25 -44.18 8.05
N GLY A 192 -8.23 -44.29 7.19
CA GLY A 192 -6.90 -44.79 7.56
C GLY A 192 -6.02 -43.79 8.31
N PHE A 193 -6.42 -42.51 8.40
CA PHE A 193 -5.63 -41.47 9.04
C PHE A 193 -5.36 -41.76 10.53
N ALA A 194 -6.32 -42.39 11.22
CA ALA A 194 -6.18 -42.72 12.64
C ALA A 194 -5.12 -43.82 12.89
N ASP A 195 -4.87 -44.67 11.90
CA ASP A 195 -3.94 -45.80 11.97
C ASP A 195 -2.51 -45.39 11.60
N ASP A 196 -2.33 -44.52 10.60
CA ASP A 196 -1.03 -43.94 10.21
C ASP A 196 -1.12 -42.43 9.92
N PRO A 197 -1.19 -41.59 10.97
CA PRO A 197 -1.36 -40.15 10.80
C PRO A 197 -0.13 -39.47 10.19
N LEU A 198 1.08 -39.97 10.46
CA LEU A 198 2.31 -39.39 9.94
C LEU A 198 2.50 -39.69 8.45
N GLY A 199 2.20 -40.92 8.01
CA GLY A 199 2.22 -41.27 6.59
C GLY A 199 1.17 -40.48 5.80
N ALA A 200 -0.03 -40.30 6.35
CA ALA A 200 -1.07 -39.49 5.72
C ALA A 200 -0.67 -38.00 5.63
N LEU A 201 -0.05 -37.45 6.67
CA LEU A 201 0.49 -36.09 6.67
C LEU A 201 1.58 -35.89 5.60
N GLU A 202 2.50 -36.85 5.44
CA GLU A 202 3.54 -36.78 4.41
C GLU A 202 2.94 -36.69 3.00
N VAL A 203 1.87 -37.45 2.73
CA VAL A 203 1.15 -37.37 1.44
C VAL A 203 0.50 -35.99 1.28
N LEU A 204 -0.17 -35.48 2.32
CA LEU A 204 -0.80 -34.15 2.25
C LEU A 204 0.22 -33.03 2.01
N ASP A 205 1.38 -33.07 2.66
CA ASP A 205 2.45 -32.08 2.47
C ASP A 205 3.05 -32.15 1.06
N THR A 206 3.34 -33.36 0.57
CA THR A 206 4.10 -33.55 -0.68
C THR A 206 3.24 -33.55 -1.93
N LYS A 207 1.95 -33.93 -1.83
CA LYS A 207 1.05 -34.08 -2.98
C LYS A 207 -0.04 -33.04 -3.05
N VAL A 208 -0.42 -32.41 -1.94
CA VAL A 208 -1.56 -31.48 -1.91
C VAL A 208 -1.13 -30.07 -1.57
N ALA A 209 -0.32 -29.88 -0.52
CA ALA A 209 0.09 -28.56 -0.06
C ALA A 209 0.86 -27.77 -1.13
N ILE A 210 1.65 -28.42 -1.99
CA ILE A 210 2.35 -27.81 -3.13
C ILE A 210 1.39 -27.14 -4.12
N HIS A 211 0.15 -27.62 -4.20
CA HIS A 211 -0.89 -27.09 -5.08
C HIS A 211 -1.80 -26.07 -4.37
N SER A 212 -1.72 -25.96 -3.04
CA SER A 212 -2.40 -24.89 -2.34
C SER A 212 -1.81 -23.55 -2.76
N LEU A 213 -2.69 -22.68 -3.23
CA LEU A 213 -2.33 -21.33 -3.65
C LEU A 213 -2.05 -20.37 -2.51
N GLU A 214 -2.33 -20.79 -1.29
CA GLU A 214 -2.44 -19.89 -0.15
C GLU A 214 -1.09 -19.45 0.40
N GLY A 215 0.01 -19.90 -0.18
CA GLY A 215 1.33 -19.30 0.02
C GLY A 215 1.32 -17.87 -0.51
N ASN A 216 0.83 -16.94 0.30
CA ASN A 216 0.81 -15.53 -0.06
C ASN A 216 2.22 -14.98 0.03
N ILE A 217 2.80 -14.72 -1.14
CA ILE A 217 3.98 -13.89 -1.24
C ILE A 217 3.51 -12.44 -1.16
N ILE A 218 3.70 -11.84 0.00
CA ILE A 218 3.45 -10.42 0.20
C ILE A 218 4.65 -9.67 -0.36
N TYR A 219 4.38 -8.95 -1.43
CA TYR A 219 5.30 -8.04 -2.07
C TYR A 219 5.04 -6.63 -1.54
N PHE A 220 6.06 -5.98 -0.96
CA PHE A 220 5.90 -4.58 -0.61
C PHE A 220 7.18 -3.79 -0.80
N ARG A 221 6.98 -2.59 -1.35
CA ARG A 221 8.00 -1.55 -1.42
C ARG A 221 8.05 -0.86 -0.06
N TYR A 222 9.24 -0.71 0.49
CA TYR A 222 9.46 0.00 1.74
C TYR A 222 10.45 1.15 1.55
N VAL A 223 10.34 2.12 2.44
CA VAL A 223 11.31 3.22 2.56
C VAL A 223 12.04 3.04 3.88
N GLY A 224 13.34 2.83 3.82
CA GLY A 224 14.22 2.89 4.98
C GLY A 224 14.56 4.35 5.26
N THR A 225 14.33 4.82 6.46
CA THR A 225 14.62 6.19 6.89
C THR A 225 14.85 6.26 8.39
N ASP A 226 15.43 7.35 8.85
CA ASP A 226 15.46 7.68 10.27
C ASP A 226 14.08 8.22 10.70
N ILE A 227 13.43 7.50 11.61
CA ILE A 227 12.02 7.74 11.98
C ILE A 227 11.83 9.10 12.67
N GLU A 228 12.73 9.46 13.60
CA GLU A 228 12.62 10.71 14.35
C GLU A 228 12.63 11.96 13.45
N PRO A 229 13.63 12.18 12.57
CA PRO A 229 13.62 13.32 11.67
C PRO A 229 12.51 13.22 10.61
N PHE A 230 12.10 12.01 10.22
CA PHE A 230 10.98 11.84 9.30
C PHE A 230 9.66 12.35 9.90
N VAL A 231 9.29 11.88 11.10
CA VAL A 231 8.05 12.32 11.77
C VAL A 231 8.07 13.82 12.07
N ALA A 232 9.23 14.39 12.38
CA ALA A 232 9.36 15.80 12.70
C ALA A 232 9.22 16.76 11.51
N GLU A 233 9.53 16.30 10.28
CA GLU A 233 9.54 17.17 9.09
C GLU A 233 8.41 16.87 8.09
N PHE A 234 7.78 15.70 8.16
CA PHE A 234 6.70 15.31 7.25
C PHE A 234 5.32 15.45 7.93
N ASP A 235 4.71 16.63 7.78
CA ASP A 235 3.45 17.02 8.45
C ASP A 235 2.25 16.09 8.20
N ARG A 236 2.28 15.28 7.13
CA ARG A 236 1.19 14.34 6.79
C ARG A 236 1.36 12.98 7.45
N PHE A 237 2.45 12.75 8.18
CA PHE A 237 2.59 11.56 8.99
C PHE A 237 1.66 11.64 10.19
N GLU A 238 0.84 10.61 10.37
CA GLU A 238 -0.04 10.45 11.53
C GLU A 238 0.05 9.01 12.03
N LEU A 239 0.35 8.85 13.33
CA LEU A 239 0.29 7.55 13.98
C LEU A 239 -1.15 7.27 14.37
N ILE A 240 -1.80 6.35 13.65
CA ILE A 240 -3.20 5.97 13.90
C ILE A 240 -3.30 4.90 14.98
N GLU A 241 -2.47 3.85 14.89
CA GLU A 241 -2.48 2.68 15.78
C GLU A 241 -1.04 2.22 16.06
N GLY A 242 -0.82 1.66 17.26
CA GLY A 242 0.49 1.16 17.71
C GLY A 242 1.35 2.22 18.40
N GLU A 243 2.66 2.02 18.37
CA GLU A 243 3.66 2.91 18.97
C GLU A 243 4.73 3.25 17.93
N LEU A 244 5.37 4.42 18.08
CA LEU A 244 6.53 4.75 17.26
C LEU A 244 7.68 3.80 17.53
N ILE A 245 8.47 3.52 16.49
CA ILE A 245 9.68 2.71 16.59
C ILE A 245 10.65 3.41 17.57
N PRO A 246 11.09 2.76 18.66
CA PRO A 246 12.00 3.37 19.62
C PRO A 246 13.33 3.79 18.98
N PRO A 247 14.01 4.83 19.53
CA PRO A 247 15.30 5.26 19.02
C PRO A 247 16.33 4.13 18.97
N ASN A 248 17.12 4.09 17.89
CA ASN A 248 18.15 3.07 17.65
C ASN A 248 17.63 1.62 17.57
N THR A 249 16.33 1.44 17.32
CA THR A 249 15.75 0.11 17.07
C THR A 249 15.23 -0.02 15.65
N ARG A 250 15.19 -1.25 15.14
CA ARG A 250 14.58 -1.56 13.85
C ARG A 250 13.10 -1.86 14.06
N GLY A 251 12.26 -1.36 13.18
CA GLY A 251 10.85 -1.65 13.17
C GLY A 251 10.23 -1.35 11.81
N LEU A 252 8.93 -1.63 11.69
CA LEU A 252 8.15 -1.37 10.48
C LEU A 252 6.95 -0.53 10.84
N LEU A 253 6.71 0.51 10.04
CA LEU A 253 5.47 1.28 10.05
C LEU A 253 4.74 0.99 8.74
N PHE A 254 3.49 0.59 8.84
CA PHE A 254 2.67 0.29 7.67
C PHE A 254 1.65 1.39 7.45
N ASN A 255 1.39 1.70 6.17
CA ASN A 255 0.19 2.44 5.84
C ASN A 255 -1.04 1.60 6.25
N ARG A 256 -2.01 2.22 6.92
CA ARG A 256 -3.20 1.52 7.43
C ARG A 256 -3.91 0.68 6.37
N LYS A 257 -4.09 1.23 5.16
CA LYS A 257 -4.75 0.50 4.07
C LYS A 257 -3.96 -0.75 3.69
N PHE A 258 -2.65 -0.62 3.50
CA PHE A 258 -1.80 -1.76 3.20
C PHE A 258 -1.81 -2.80 4.33
N TYR A 259 -1.80 -2.36 5.59
CA TYR A 259 -1.89 -3.26 6.73
C TYR A 259 -3.21 -4.05 6.73
N GLU A 260 -4.34 -3.38 6.57
CA GLU A 260 -5.66 -4.04 6.55
C GLU A 260 -5.82 -4.96 5.33
N ASP A 261 -5.37 -4.53 4.16
CA ASP A 261 -5.58 -5.24 2.90
C ASP A 261 -4.61 -6.41 2.71
N GLU A 262 -3.36 -6.31 3.18
CA GLU A 262 -2.29 -7.26 2.84
C GLU A 262 -1.68 -7.95 4.06
N ILE A 263 -1.53 -7.27 5.20
CA ILE A 263 -0.84 -7.82 6.37
C ILE A 263 -1.79 -8.55 7.34
N LYS A 264 -2.97 -7.97 7.59
CA LYS A 264 -3.97 -8.54 8.50
C LYS A 264 -4.42 -9.90 7.98
N HIS A 265 -4.61 -10.89 8.85
CA HIS A 265 -5.06 -12.21 8.41
C HIS A 265 -6.43 -12.12 7.70
N PRO A 266 -6.66 -12.83 6.57
CA PRO A 266 -7.91 -12.75 5.79
C PRO A 266 -9.18 -12.90 6.63
N VAL A 267 -9.21 -13.87 7.55
CA VAL A 267 -10.33 -14.10 8.49
C VAL A 267 -10.66 -12.88 9.37
N ALA A 268 -9.67 -12.05 9.71
CA ALA A 268 -9.88 -10.82 10.46
C ALA A 268 -10.26 -9.62 9.58
N ARG A 269 -10.10 -9.70 8.25
CA ARG A 269 -10.53 -8.66 7.29
C ARG A 269 -12.05 -8.70 7.08
N ASP A 270 -12.60 -9.89 6.89
CA ASP A 270 -14.05 -10.08 6.61
C ASP A 270 -14.93 -9.70 7.81
N TRP A 271 -14.42 -9.90 9.03
CA TRP A 271 -15.18 -9.57 10.24
C TRP A 271 -15.42 -8.05 10.39
N THR A 272 -14.53 -7.21 9.87
CA THR A 272 -14.69 -5.75 9.84
C THR A 272 -15.61 -5.25 8.72
N GLY A 273 -15.89 -6.06 7.69
CA GLY A 273 -16.78 -5.70 6.58
C GLY A 273 -18.27 -6.00 6.81
N SER A 274 -18.61 -6.81 7.83
CA SER A 274 -20.00 -7.23 8.12
C SER A 274 -20.80 -6.28 9.04
N ARG A 275 -20.27 -5.09 9.31
CA ARG A 275 -20.99 -4.00 9.99
C ARG A 275 -21.00 -2.74 9.12
N GLY A 276 -21.77 -2.81 8.04
CA GLY A 276 -22.21 -1.68 7.22
C GLY A 276 -23.68 -1.84 6.90
#